data_AF-A0A0A2ES82-F1
#
_entry.id   AF-A0A0A2ES82-F1
#
_cell.length_a   1.000
_cell.length_b   1.000
_cell.length_c   1.000
_cell.angle_alpha   90.00
_cell.angle_beta   90.00
_cell.angle_gamma   90.00
#
_symmetry.space_group_name_H-M   'P 1'
#
loop_
_entity.id
_entity.type
_entity.pdbx_description
1 polymer ?
#
loop_
_entity_poly.entity_id
_entity_poly.type
_entity_poly.pdbx_seq_one_letter_code
_entity_poly.pdbx_strand_id
1 'polypeptide(L)'
;MGQIMKFHRHPWFFNWDIMPDYSANNYDDMTDGDREVARLLRDIGYKVNMSYGKSRSGATDFMAWWALRYKYHYWADMPDKWDYNIIINQLKNDKTPVYVSGYIPKDNWFYKVFPNDGHAFIIDGVQEMTRIYQYECMGEIKTSKVKNELIHYNFGWGDEEKEEKKIYNIWFSNYFIEQINTEYIKDVITGKDFPNYQYYKRCIYNIHPK
;
A
#
# COMPACT_ATOMS: atom_id res chain seq x y z
N MET A 1 -0.26 2.85 -8.41
CA MET A 1 -0.84 2.69 -9.78
C MET A 1 -0.07 1.67 -10.61
N GLY A 2 1.23 1.86 -10.89
CA GLY A 2 1.99 0.94 -11.75
C GLY A 2 1.95 -0.53 -11.32
N GLN A 3 2.12 -0.80 -10.02
CA GLN A 3 2.00 -2.16 -9.47
C GLN A 3 0.60 -2.78 -9.66
N ILE A 4 -0.49 -2.00 -9.51
CA ILE A 4 -1.86 -2.48 -9.79
C ILE A 4 -2.02 -2.80 -11.28
N MET A 5 -1.48 -1.95 -12.15
CA MET A 5 -1.54 -2.20 -13.60
C MET A 5 -0.74 -3.44 -14.01
N LYS A 6 0.42 -3.65 -13.40
CA LYS A 6 1.24 -4.86 -13.57
C LYS A 6 0.50 -6.11 -13.06
N PHE A 7 -0.18 -6.03 -11.92
CA PHE A 7 -1.01 -7.14 -11.40
C PHE A 7 -2.06 -7.59 -12.42
N HIS A 8 -2.76 -6.65 -13.06
CA HIS A 8 -3.74 -6.97 -14.10
C HIS A 8 -3.15 -7.21 -15.48
N ARG A 9 -1.87 -6.90 -15.70
CA ARG A 9 -1.21 -6.91 -17.01
C ARG A 9 -2.03 -6.17 -18.06
N HIS A 10 -2.47 -4.94 -17.72
CA HIS A 10 -3.33 -4.12 -18.58
C HIS A 10 -2.91 -2.63 -18.50
N PRO A 11 -2.98 -1.87 -19.62
CA PRO A 11 -3.48 -2.21 -20.95
C PRO A 11 -2.49 -2.91 -21.89
N TRP A 12 -2.98 -3.41 -23.03
CA TRP A 12 -2.24 -4.25 -23.99
C TRP A 12 -1.02 -3.58 -24.64
N PHE A 13 -0.93 -2.25 -24.63
CA PHE A 13 0.16 -1.51 -25.27
C PHE A 13 1.42 -1.40 -24.39
N PHE A 14 1.48 -2.14 -23.29
CA PHE A 14 2.69 -2.41 -22.51
C PHE A 14 3.12 -3.86 -22.67
N ASN A 15 4.43 -4.09 -22.69
CA ASN A 15 5.00 -5.43 -22.72
C ASN A 15 5.11 -5.98 -21.29
N TRP A 16 4.01 -6.52 -20.79
CA TRP A 16 3.92 -7.05 -19.43
C TRP A 16 4.81 -8.26 -19.17
N ASP A 17 5.23 -8.99 -20.22
CA ASP A 17 6.05 -10.20 -20.10
C ASP A 17 7.49 -9.90 -19.74
N ILE A 18 8.02 -8.75 -20.18
CA ILE A 18 9.41 -8.37 -19.90
C ILE A 18 9.55 -7.54 -18.63
N MET A 19 8.48 -6.92 -18.13
CA MET A 19 8.54 -6.14 -16.89
C MET A 19 8.84 -7.07 -15.70
N PRO A 20 9.93 -6.86 -14.94
CA PRO A 20 10.21 -7.66 -13.75
C PRO A 20 9.25 -7.30 -12.61
N ASP A 21 9.13 -8.19 -11.63
CA ASP A 21 8.40 -7.91 -10.39
C ASP A 21 9.18 -6.96 -9.46
N TYR A 22 10.51 -6.94 -9.61
CA TYR A 22 11.41 -6.03 -8.91
C TYR A 22 12.38 -5.36 -9.90
N SER A 23 12.49 -4.03 -9.81
CA SER A 23 13.36 -3.23 -10.66
C SER A 23 14.16 -2.27 -9.78
N ALA A 24 15.48 -2.48 -9.73
CA ALA A 24 16.40 -1.67 -8.93
C ALA A 24 17.74 -1.39 -9.64
N ASN A 25 17.82 -1.70 -10.94
CA ASN A 25 19.00 -1.44 -11.73
C ASN A 25 19.18 0.08 -11.93
N ASN A 26 20.44 0.51 -11.90
CA ASN A 26 20.79 1.90 -12.23
C ASN A 26 20.58 2.16 -13.72
N TYR A 27 20.53 3.45 -14.10
CA TYR A 27 20.28 3.88 -15.48
C TYR A 27 21.20 3.21 -16.50
N ASP A 28 22.49 3.04 -16.17
CA ASP A 28 23.49 2.47 -17.08
C ASP A 28 23.34 0.94 -17.25
N ASP A 29 22.69 0.27 -16.30
CA ASP A 29 22.53 -1.19 -16.24
C ASP A 29 21.08 -1.64 -16.47
N MET A 30 20.22 -0.75 -16.98
CA MET A 30 18.80 -1.08 -17.20
C MET A 30 18.62 -2.17 -18.26
N THR A 31 17.96 -3.26 -17.86
CA THR A 31 17.44 -4.28 -18.76
C THR A 31 16.28 -3.72 -19.60
N ASP A 32 15.90 -4.41 -20.67
CA ASP A 32 14.68 -4.05 -21.43
C ASP A 32 13.42 -4.05 -20.56
N GLY A 33 13.37 -4.94 -19.56
CA GLY A 33 12.32 -4.97 -18.56
C GLY A 33 12.27 -3.73 -17.68
N ASP A 34 13.42 -3.25 -17.20
CA ASP A 34 13.51 -2.00 -16.41
C ASP A 34 13.09 -0.80 -17.26
N ARG A 35 13.47 -0.76 -18.54
CA ARG A 35 13.08 0.30 -19.48
C ARG A 35 11.56 0.31 -19.68
N GLU A 36 10.95 -0.86 -19.72
CA GLU A 36 9.50 -1.00 -19.87
C GLU A 36 8.75 -0.59 -18.59
N VAL A 37 9.28 -0.88 -17.40
CA VAL A 37 8.78 -0.32 -16.12
C VAL A 37 8.90 1.20 -16.11
N ALA A 38 10.05 1.76 -16.49
CA ALA A 38 10.25 3.20 -16.57
C ALA A 38 9.29 3.86 -17.57
N ARG A 39 9.01 3.20 -18.71
CA ARG A 39 8.03 3.66 -19.70
C ARG A 39 6.62 3.70 -19.11
N LEU A 40 6.21 2.67 -18.38
CA LEU A 40 4.94 2.63 -17.65
C LEU A 40 4.83 3.77 -16.65
N LEU A 41 5.83 3.95 -15.78
CA LEU A 41 5.80 4.98 -14.74
C LEU A 41 5.80 6.40 -15.33
N ARG A 42 6.55 6.63 -16.42
CA ARG A 42 6.53 7.90 -17.15
C ARG A 42 5.16 8.18 -17.78
N ASP A 43 4.56 7.17 -18.43
CA ASP A 43 3.24 7.33 -19.03
C ASP A 43 2.18 7.62 -17.98
N ILE A 44 2.18 6.87 -16.86
CA ILE A 44 1.28 7.14 -15.72
C ILE A 44 1.44 8.57 -15.23
N GLY A 45 2.67 9.00 -14.95
CA GLY A 45 2.92 10.34 -14.45
C GLY A 45 2.43 11.44 -15.42
N TYR A 46 2.56 11.23 -16.72
CA TYR A 46 1.95 12.10 -17.72
C TYR A 46 0.42 12.08 -17.66
N LYS A 47 -0.23 10.91 -17.59
CA LYS A 47 -1.71 10.80 -17.55
C LYS A 47 -2.34 11.37 -16.28
N VAL A 48 -1.63 11.35 -15.15
CA VAL A 48 -2.13 11.90 -13.88
C VAL A 48 -1.73 13.36 -13.67
N ASN A 49 -1.12 14.00 -14.66
CA ASN A 49 -0.58 15.37 -14.56
C ASN A 49 0.35 15.53 -13.33
N MET A 50 1.30 14.60 -13.21
CA MET A 50 2.24 14.54 -12.09
C MET A 50 3.07 15.82 -11.99
N SER A 51 3.08 16.44 -10.80
CA SER A 51 4.03 17.48 -10.47
C SER A 51 5.37 16.83 -10.11
N TYR A 52 6.30 16.80 -11.07
CA TYR A 52 7.62 16.21 -10.86
C TYR A 52 8.54 17.13 -10.06
N GLY A 53 9.21 16.55 -9.07
CA GLY A 53 10.26 17.21 -8.30
C GLY A 53 11.46 16.28 -8.08
N LYS A 54 12.61 16.87 -7.78
CA LYS A 54 13.89 16.15 -7.63
C LYS A 54 13.85 15.05 -6.57
N SER A 55 13.13 15.30 -5.47
CA SER A 55 13.06 14.37 -4.33
C SER A 55 11.67 13.80 -4.11
N ARG A 56 10.63 14.43 -4.67
CA ARG A 56 9.22 14.05 -4.49
C ARG A 56 8.43 14.44 -5.72
N SER A 57 7.50 13.59 -6.11
CA SER A 57 6.53 13.86 -7.17
C SER A 57 5.13 13.52 -6.66
N GLY A 58 4.12 14.28 -7.06
CA GLY A 58 2.76 14.10 -6.56
C GLY A 58 1.68 14.37 -7.59
N ALA A 59 0.56 13.67 -7.43
CA ALA A 59 -0.68 13.86 -8.17
C ALA A 59 -1.86 13.68 -7.21
N THR A 60 -3.06 14.12 -7.61
CA THR A 60 -4.27 13.96 -6.79
C THR A 60 -4.91 12.58 -7.01
N ASP A 61 -5.64 12.08 -6.01
CA ASP A 61 -6.41 10.82 -6.14
C ASP A 61 -7.40 10.88 -7.31
N PHE A 62 -8.00 12.05 -7.53
CA PHE A 62 -8.92 12.26 -8.64
C PHE A 62 -8.22 12.03 -9.99
N MET A 63 -6.99 12.53 -10.16
CA MET A 63 -6.22 12.31 -11.39
C MET A 63 -5.80 10.84 -11.54
N ALA A 64 -5.48 10.16 -10.45
CA ALA A 64 -5.21 8.72 -10.45
C ALA A 64 -6.45 7.91 -10.89
N TRP A 65 -7.61 8.18 -10.28
CA TRP A 65 -8.90 7.57 -10.66
C TRP A 65 -9.27 7.86 -12.11
N TRP A 66 -9.13 9.12 -12.53
CA TRP A 66 -9.47 9.54 -13.88
C TRP A 66 -8.58 8.86 -14.92
N ALA A 67 -7.28 8.77 -14.66
CA ALA A 67 -6.34 8.07 -15.55
C ALA A 67 -6.68 6.57 -15.64
N LEU A 68 -6.92 5.89 -14.52
CA LEU A 68 -7.38 4.49 -14.52
C LEU A 68 -8.64 4.33 -15.38
N ARG A 69 -9.67 5.13 -15.10
CA ARG A 69 -11.00 4.95 -15.71
C ARG A 69 -11.05 5.32 -17.19
N TYR A 70 -10.38 6.40 -17.59
CA TYR A 70 -10.56 7.02 -18.90
C TYR A 70 -9.33 6.94 -19.81
N LYS A 71 -8.13 6.72 -19.28
CA LYS A 71 -6.90 6.59 -20.09
C LYS A 71 -6.42 5.16 -20.20
N TYR A 72 -6.58 4.40 -19.13
CA TYR A 72 -6.19 3.00 -19.07
C TYR A 72 -7.37 2.05 -19.14
N HIS A 73 -8.60 2.56 -19.33
CA HIS A 73 -9.81 1.76 -19.55
C HIS A 73 -10.08 0.70 -18.45
N TYR A 74 -9.83 1.06 -17.20
CA TYR A 74 -10.26 0.27 -16.04
C TYR A 74 -11.70 0.61 -15.64
N TRP A 75 -12.41 -0.39 -15.10
CA TRP A 75 -13.41 -0.13 -14.06
C TRP A 75 -12.65 0.31 -12.81
N ALA A 76 -13.13 1.37 -12.17
CA ALA A 76 -12.49 1.96 -10.99
C ALA A 76 -13.49 2.91 -10.32
N ASP A 77 -13.68 2.72 -9.02
CA ASP A 77 -14.62 3.46 -8.19
C ASP A 77 -13.86 4.22 -7.10
N MET A 78 -14.20 5.50 -6.91
CA MET A 78 -13.57 6.38 -5.93
C MET A 78 -14.66 6.89 -4.99
N PRO A 79 -14.83 6.28 -3.81
CA PRO A 79 -15.87 6.66 -2.87
C PRO A 79 -15.48 7.97 -2.16
N ASP A 80 -16.48 8.75 -1.76
CA ASP A 80 -16.26 10.01 -1.04
C ASP A 80 -15.68 9.80 0.36
N LYS A 81 -15.88 8.62 0.94
CA LYS A 81 -15.47 8.25 2.29
C LYS A 81 -14.72 6.92 2.31
N TRP A 82 -13.77 6.83 3.22
CA TRP A 82 -13.11 5.57 3.54
C TRP A 82 -14.09 4.56 4.12
N ASP A 83 -14.18 3.38 3.51
CA ASP A 83 -14.96 2.25 4.01
C ASP A 83 -14.08 1.00 4.06
N TYR A 84 -13.78 0.58 5.29
CA TYR A 84 -12.97 -0.61 5.56
C TYR A 84 -13.63 -1.90 5.06
N ASN A 85 -14.96 -2.01 5.13
CA ASN A 85 -15.68 -3.21 4.76
C ASN A 85 -15.62 -3.44 3.25
N ILE A 86 -15.70 -2.37 2.45
CA ILE A 86 -15.54 -2.46 0.99
C ILE A 86 -14.17 -3.03 0.63
N ILE A 87 -13.12 -2.53 1.28
CA ILE A 87 -11.73 -2.97 1.05
C ILE A 87 -11.58 -4.45 1.43
N ILE A 88 -12.00 -4.85 2.63
CA ILE A 88 -11.91 -6.25 3.06
C ILE A 88 -12.71 -7.18 2.15
N ASN A 89 -13.93 -6.79 1.77
CA ASN A 89 -14.76 -7.60 0.88
C ASN A 89 -14.09 -7.79 -0.48
N GLN A 90 -13.52 -6.74 -1.06
CA GLN A 90 -12.79 -6.85 -2.32
C GLN A 90 -11.55 -7.76 -2.19
N LEU A 91 -10.74 -7.58 -1.14
CA LEU A 91 -9.55 -8.41 -0.92
C LEU A 91 -9.91 -9.89 -0.75
N LYS A 92 -11.00 -10.20 -0.03
CA LYS A 92 -11.45 -11.58 0.21
C LYS A 92 -12.09 -12.23 -1.01
N ASN A 93 -13.00 -11.51 -1.67
CA ASN A 93 -13.88 -12.09 -2.68
C ASN A 93 -13.30 -11.93 -4.09
N ASP A 94 -12.83 -10.72 -4.41
CA ASP A 94 -12.37 -10.39 -5.77
C ASP A 94 -10.86 -10.61 -5.92
N LYS A 95 -10.12 -10.62 -4.81
CA LYS A 95 -8.66 -10.82 -4.75
C LYS A 95 -7.90 -9.82 -5.62
N THR A 96 -8.37 -8.57 -5.65
CA THR A 96 -7.77 -7.48 -6.41
C THR A 96 -7.22 -6.39 -5.48
N PRO A 97 -6.07 -5.78 -5.81
CA PRO A 97 -5.47 -4.74 -4.99
C PRO A 97 -6.27 -3.43 -5.02
N VAL A 98 -6.18 -2.68 -3.93
CA VAL A 98 -6.82 -1.37 -3.75
C VAL A 98 -5.75 -0.29 -3.76
N TYR A 99 -5.99 0.81 -4.49
CA TYR A 99 -5.18 2.01 -4.37
C TYR A 99 -5.63 2.80 -3.14
N VAL A 100 -4.71 3.21 -2.29
CA VAL A 100 -5.00 3.99 -1.09
C VAL A 100 -4.08 5.20 -1.02
N SER A 101 -4.60 6.29 -0.51
CA SER A 101 -3.79 7.44 -0.11
C SER A 101 -4.22 7.95 1.26
N GLY A 102 -3.32 8.65 1.91
CA GLY A 102 -3.61 9.30 3.19
C GLY A 102 -2.54 10.32 3.56
N TYR A 103 -2.86 11.12 4.57
CA TYR A 103 -2.01 12.16 5.12
C TYR A 103 -1.66 11.87 6.57
N ILE A 104 -0.53 12.40 7.00
CA ILE A 104 -0.15 12.47 8.41
C ILE A 104 -0.81 13.74 9.02
N PRO A 105 -1.37 13.69 10.24
CA PRO A 105 -1.95 14.88 10.89
C PRO A 105 -0.95 16.05 11.03
N LYS A 106 -1.46 17.29 10.93
CA LYS A 106 -0.66 18.54 11.05
C LYS A 106 -0.11 18.83 12.45
N ASP A 107 -0.86 18.48 13.50
CA ASP A 107 -0.60 18.96 14.86
C ASP A 107 -0.38 17.81 15.85
N ASN A 108 0.77 17.16 15.77
CA ASN A 108 1.31 16.51 16.96
C ASN A 108 2.76 16.92 17.12
N TRP A 109 3.08 17.58 18.23
CA TRP A 109 4.41 18.10 18.56
C TRP A 109 5.49 17.01 18.63
N PHE A 110 5.08 15.74 18.68
CA PHE A 110 5.94 14.55 18.55
C PHE A 110 6.34 14.19 17.11
N TYR A 111 5.62 14.63 16.08
CA TYR A 111 5.78 14.18 14.68
C TYR A 111 6.46 15.21 13.76
N LYS A 112 7.36 16.05 14.31
CA LYS A 112 8.10 17.10 13.58
C LYS A 112 8.94 16.65 12.36
N VAL A 113 8.97 15.36 12.03
CA VAL A 113 9.80 14.81 10.94
C VAL A 113 9.08 14.80 9.58
N PHE A 114 7.75 14.89 9.53
CA PHE A 114 6.98 14.80 8.28
C PHE A 114 5.91 15.90 8.14
N PRO A 115 6.29 17.15 7.85
CA PRO A 115 5.31 18.21 7.63
C PRO A 115 4.51 17.95 6.34
N ASN A 116 3.20 17.71 6.45
CA ASN A 116 2.23 17.62 5.35
C ASN A 116 2.54 16.59 4.24
N ASP A 117 3.12 15.44 4.57
CA ASP A 117 3.34 14.38 3.58
C ASP A 117 2.10 13.51 3.42
N GLY A 118 1.42 13.70 2.29
CA GLY A 118 0.51 12.72 1.74
C GLY A 118 1.30 11.60 1.05
N HIS A 119 0.82 10.37 1.17
CA HIS A 119 1.43 9.22 0.50
C HIS A 119 0.37 8.36 -0.18
N ALA A 120 0.74 7.75 -1.30
CA ALA A 120 -0.08 6.81 -2.03
C ALA A 120 0.57 5.42 -2.00
N PHE A 121 -0.21 4.41 -1.67
CA PHE A 121 0.24 3.03 -1.47
C PHE A 121 -0.86 2.05 -1.91
N ILE A 122 -0.57 0.76 -1.79
CA ILE A 122 -1.48 -0.32 -2.18
C ILE A 122 -1.86 -1.12 -0.94
N ILE A 123 -3.11 -1.56 -0.90
CA ILE A 123 -3.55 -2.63 -0.03
C ILE A 123 -3.87 -3.83 -0.93
N ASP A 124 -3.14 -4.94 -0.78
CA ASP A 124 -3.18 -6.09 -1.70
C ASP A 124 -3.34 -7.44 -0.99
N GLY A 125 -3.52 -7.47 0.33
CA GLY A 125 -3.66 -8.71 1.08
C GLY A 125 -4.55 -8.61 2.31
N VAL A 126 -5.22 -9.72 2.61
CA VAL A 126 -5.94 -9.95 3.87
C VAL A 126 -5.62 -11.35 4.38
N GLN A 127 -5.33 -11.47 5.67
CA GLN A 127 -5.14 -12.75 6.34
C GLN A 127 -5.88 -12.77 7.68
N GLU A 128 -6.36 -13.94 8.06
CA GLU A 128 -6.89 -14.16 9.41
C GLU A 128 -5.75 -14.59 10.34
N MET A 129 -5.63 -13.93 11.49
CA MET A 129 -4.76 -14.34 12.57
C MET A 129 -5.60 -14.75 13.77
N THR A 130 -5.36 -15.95 14.29
CA THR A 130 -5.91 -16.39 15.58
C THR A 130 -4.84 -16.33 16.65
N ARG A 131 -5.04 -15.47 17.65
CA ARG A 131 -4.21 -15.41 18.86
C ARG A 131 -4.80 -16.29 19.95
N ILE A 132 -3.95 -17.08 20.59
CA ILE A 132 -4.31 -17.94 21.71
C ILE A 132 -3.57 -17.42 22.94
N TYR A 133 -4.32 -16.95 23.93
CA TYR A 133 -3.79 -16.51 25.22
C TYR A 133 -3.96 -17.63 26.23
N GLN A 134 -2.86 -18.08 26.81
CA GLN A 134 -2.89 -18.98 27.95
C GLN A 134 -2.50 -18.19 29.19
N TYR A 135 -3.33 -18.26 30.23
CA TYR A 135 -3.09 -17.57 31.49
C TYR A 135 -3.59 -18.41 32.66
N GLU A 136 -2.86 -18.38 33.76
CA GLU A 136 -3.26 -19.05 34.99
C GLU A 136 -4.27 -18.20 35.76
N CYS A 137 -5.34 -18.81 36.23
CA CYS A 137 -6.34 -18.17 37.07
C CYS A 137 -6.74 -19.14 38.17
N MET A 138 -6.36 -18.83 39.42
CA MET A 138 -6.68 -19.66 40.60
C MET A 138 -6.16 -21.11 40.50
N GLY A 139 -4.96 -21.33 39.95
CA GLY A 139 -4.35 -22.65 39.81
C GLY A 139 -4.80 -23.44 38.57
N GLU A 140 -5.70 -22.90 37.74
CA GLU A 140 -6.12 -23.50 36.48
C GLU A 140 -5.58 -22.71 35.29
N ILE A 141 -5.05 -23.41 34.27
CA ILE A 141 -4.67 -22.79 33.00
C ILE A 141 -5.94 -22.55 32.18
N LYS A 142 -6.26 -21.27 31.94
CA LYS A 142 -7.34 -20.86 31.04
C LYS A 142 -6.78 -20.50 29.68
N THR A 143 -7.58 -20.76 28.64
CA THR A 143 -7.25 -20.40 27.26
C THR A 143 -8.31 -19.44 26.73
N SER A 144 -7.88 -18.30 26.20
CA SER A 144 -8.71 -17.37 25.43
C SER A 144 -8.24 -17.34 23.98
N LYS A 145 -9.18 -17.15 23.04
CA LYS A 145 -8.88 -17.03 21.60
C LYS A 145 -9.43 -15.71 21.07
N VAL A 146 -8.60 -14.98 20.35
CA VAL A 146 -8.98 -13.74 19.66
C VAL A 146 -8.65 -13.89 18.18
N LYS A 147 -9.64 -13.64 17.33
CA LYS A 147 -9.45 -13.59 15.87
C LYS A 147 -9.32 -12.16 15.42
N ASN A 148 -8.29 -11.88 14.63
CA ASN A 148 -8.03 -10.59 14.01
C ASN A 148 -7.85 -10.77 12.51
N GLU A 149 -8.21 -9.73 11.76
CA GLU A 149 -7.85 -9.61 10.35
C GLU A 149 -6.62 -8.71 10.25
N LEU A 150 -5.65 -9.15 9.47
CA LEU A 150 -4.48 -8.36 9.12
C LEU A 150 -4.58 -7.98 7.65
N ILE A 151 -4.33 -6.71 7.37
CA ILE A 151 -4.28 -6.15 6.02
C ILE A 151 -2.83 -5.92 5.64
N HIS A 152 -2.46 -6.34 4.43
CA HIS A 152 -1.14 -6.07 3.87
C HIS A 152 -1.11 -4.71 3.18
N TYR A 153 -0.08 -3.92 3.49
CA TYR A 153 0.17 -2.62 2.90
C TYR A 153 1.48 -2.68 2.13
N ASN A 154 1.44 -2.26 0.87
CA ASN A 154 2.56 -2.15 -0.03
C ASN A 154 2.83 -0.66 -0.34
N PHE A 155 3.91 -0.12 0.23
CA PHE A 155 4.18 1.32 0.21
C PHE A 155 4.92 1.80 -1.03
N GLY A 156 5.37 0.89 -1.90
CA GLY A 156 6.05 1.23 -3.15
C GLY A 156 7.47 1.80 -2.97
N TRP A 157 8.15 1.51 -1.87
CA TRP A 157 9.51 1.99 -1.56
C TRP A 157 10.60 0.91 -1.67
N GLY A 158 10.27 -0.25 -2.24
CA GLY A 158 11.19 -1.40 -2.34
C GLY A 158 11.49 -2.06 -0.99
N ASP A 159 12.12 -3.21 -1.03
CA ASP A 159 12.63 -3.90 0.16
C ASP A 159 14.13 -3.60 0.27
N GLU A 160 14.53 -2.50 0.89
CA GLU A 160 15.94 -2.29 1.22
C GLU A 160 16.31 -3.11 2.46
N GLU A 161 16.91 -4.28 2.26
CA GLU A 161 17.68 -4.97 3.30
C GLU A 161 18.97 -4.17 3.58
N LYS A 162 18.88 -3.15 4.43
CA LYS A 162 20.05 -2.60 5.13
C LYS A 162 19.87 -2.82 6.63
N GLU A 163 20.96 -3.28 7.25
CA GLU A 163 21.02 -4.06 8.49
C GLU A 163 20.33 -3.48 9.74
N GLU A 164 19.79 -2.27 9.73
CA GLU A 164 18.95 -1.77 10.84
C GLU A 164 17.79 -0.92 10.31
N LYS A 165 16.69 -1.62 10.00
CA LYS A 165 15.33 -1.12 9.71
C LYS A 165 15.16 -0.22 8.47
N LYS A 166 14.37 -0.71 7.52
CA LYS A 166 13.00 -0.20 7.23
C LYS A 166 12.28 -1.14 6.26
N ILE A 167 11.51 -2.07 6.83
CA ILE A 167 10.59 -2.91 6.09
C ILE A 167 9.37 -2.04 5.76
N TYR A 168 9.16 -1.75 4.48
CA TYR A 168 8.05 -0.90 4.06
C TYR A 168 6.79 -1.71 3.78
N ASN A 169 6.87 -2.96 3.32
CA ASN A 169 5.69 -3.80 3.08
C ASN A 169 5.33 -4.63 4.32
N ILE A 170 4.10 -4.53 4.81
CA ILE A 170 3.81 -4.98 6.18
C ILE A 170 2.33 -5.26 6.42
N TRP A 171 2.07 -6.13 7.40
CA TRP A 171 0.72 -6.50 7.83
C TRP A 171 0.30 -5.66 9.04
N PHE A 172 -0.93 -5.18 9.02
CA PHE A 172 -1.51 -4.41 10.13
C PHE A 172 -2.86 -4.96 10.53
N SER A 173 -3.09 -5.09 11.84
CA SER A 173 -4.45 -5.10 12.37
C SER A 173 -4.95 -3.66 12.49
N ASN A 174 -6.25 -3.49 12.77
CA ASN A 174 -6.87 -2.16 12.94
C ASN A 174 -6.15 -1.23 13.95
N TYR A 175 -5.30 -1.76 14.83
CA TYR A 175 -4.60 -0.99 15.88
C TYR A 175 -3.09 -1.23 15.96
N PHE A 176 -2.55 -2.32 15.38
CA PHE A 176 -1.15 -2.70 15.57
C PHE A 176 -0.43 -2.95 14.26
N ILE A 177 0.86 -2.62 14.29
CA ILE A 177 1.82 -3.04 13.29
C ILE A 177 2.24 -4.47 13.63
N GLU A 178 2.04 -5.39 12.70
CA GLU A 178 2.37 -6.81 12.89
C GLU A 178 3.33 -7.27 11.78
N GLN A 179 4.60 -7.44 12.14
CA GLN A 179 5.57 -8.09 11.27
C GLN A 179 5.46 -9.61 11.46
N ILE A 180 4.86 -10.29 10.48
CA ILE A 180 4.87 -11.75 10.45
C ILE A 180 6.35 -12.20 10.44
N ASN A 181 6.72 -13.12 11.34
CA ASN A 181 8.07 -13.62 11.59
C ASN A 181 8.98 -12.78 12.51
N THR A 182 8.42 -11.84 13.29
CA THR A 182 9.16 -11.21 14.39
C THR A 182 8.30 -11.13 15.66
N GLU A 183 8.94 -11.14 16.83
CA GLU A 183 8.26 -10.97 18.13
C GLU A 183 7.82 -9.50 18.40
N TYR A 184 8.11 -8.58 17.47
CA TYR A 184 7.88 -7.16 17.68
C TYR A 184 6.47 -6.72 17.26
N ILE A 185 5.59 -6.55 18.25
CA ILE A 185 4.33 -5.83 18.09
C ILE A 185 4.57 -4.38 18.53
N LYS A 186 4.30 -3.42 17.64
CA LYS A 186 4.33 -1.99 17.99
C LYS A 186 2.96 -1.38 17.77
N ASP A 187 2.52 -0.60 18.75
CA ASP A 187 1.29 0.16 18.68
C ASP A 187 1.46 1.34 17.70
N VAL A 188 0.54 1.43 16.73
CA VAL A 188 0.47 2.52 15.75
C VAL A 188 0.26 3.87 16.45
N ILE A 189 -0.37 3.89 17.63
CA ILE A 189 -0.62 5.09 18.44
C ILE A 189 0.69 5.74 18.87
N THR A 190 1.75 4.95 19.12
CA THR A 190 3.03 5.48 19.58
C THR A 190 3.90 6.08 18.48
N GLY A 191 3.61 5.78 17.20
CA GLY A 191 4.16 6.44 16.00
C GLY A 191 5.69 6.52 15.89
N LYS A 192 6.45 5.80 16.72
CA LYS A 192 7.90 6.03 16.88
C LYS A 192 8.73 5.64 15.66
N ASP A 193 8.26 4.66 14.87
CA ASP A 193 8.97 4.12 13.70
C ASP A 193 8.11 4.08 12.41
N PHE A 194 6.83 4.51 12.44
CA PHE A 194 5.92 4.35 11.30
C PHE A 194 4.98 5.55 11.10
N PRO A 195 4.91 6.14 9.88
CA PRO A 195 4.00 7.23 9.58
C PRO A 195 2.54 6.74 9.54
N ASN A 196 1.75 7.15 10.53
CA ASN A 196 0.33 6.83 10.56
C ASN A 196 -0.45 7.76 9.61
N TYR A 197 -0.71 7.30 8.38
CA TYR A 197 -1.51 8.00 7.36
C TYR A 197 -3.03 7.94 7.63
N GLN A 198 -3.46 8.09 8.89
CA GLN A 198 -4.88 8.04 9.29
C GLN A 198 -5.68 9.28 8.91
N TYR A 199 -5.01 10.41 8.60
CA TYR A 199 -5.69 11.67 8.33
C TYR A 199 -6.07 11.75 6.85
N TYR A 200 -7.33 12.07 6.52
CA TYR A 200 -7.84 12.12 5.14
C TYR A 200 -7.49 10.89 4.29
N LYS A 201 -7.84 9.68 4.77
CA LYS A 201 -7.72 8.45 3.98
C LYS A 201 -8.71 8.43 2.82
N ARG A 202 -8.21 8.09 1.63
CA ARG A 202 -9.00 7.88 0.41
C ARG A 202 -8.58 6.58 -0.25
N CYS A 203 -9.47 6.01 -1.06
CA CYS A 203 -9.15 4.83 -1.83
C CYS A 203 -9.74 4.91 -3.24
N ILE A 204 -9.19 4.10 -4.14
CA ILE A 204 -9.81 3.73 -5.41
C ILE A 204 -9.86 2.21 -5.41
N TYR A 205 -11.06 1.67 -5.53
CA TYR A 205 -11.36 0.25 -5.43
C TYR A 205 -12.04 -0.22 -6.70
N ASN A 206 -12.34 -1.51 -6.77
CA ASN A 206 -12.91 -2.18 -7.94
C ASN A 206 -12.08 -1.92 -9.21
N ILE A 207 -10.75 -1.92 -9.06
CA ILE A 207 -9.83 -1.67 -10.16
C ILE A 207 -9.68 -2.98 -10.94
N HIS A 208 -10.28 -3.07 -12.12
CA HIS A 208 -10.07 -4.19 -13.05
C HIS A 208 -10.27 -3.74 -14.50
N PRO A 209 -9.66 -4.43 -15.49
CA PRO A 209 -9.84 -4.09 -16.90
C PRO A 209 -11.33 -4.07 -17.31
N LYS A 210 -11.69 -3.16 -18.22
CA LYS A 210 -13.00 -3.14 -18.90
C LYS A 210 -13.12 -4.22 -19.96
#